data_AF-A0A439RE85-F1
#
_entry.id   AF-A0A439RE85-F1
#
_cell.length_a   1.000
_cell.length_b   1.000
_cell.length_c   1.000
_cell.angle_alpha   90.00
_cell.angle_beta   90.00
_cell.angle_gamma   90.00
#
_symmetry.space_group_name_H-M   'P 1'
#
loop_
_entity.id
_entity.type
_entity.pdbx_description
1 polymer ?
#
loop_
_entity_poly.entity_id
_entity_poly.type
_entity_poly.pdbx_seq_one_letter_code
_entity_poly.pdbx_strand_id
1 'polypeptide(L)'
;MSILTAFLSLVVELAVGYPAWLFGAIGHPVTWFGRLISFLDRRLNRDTDSDALRRRRGVHALLIIVLVPAAIAFAVETMLSGIPAGLVLTAILATSLLSQKSLAEHVEAVADGLDNGGLDIGRAAVSR
;
A
#
# COMPACT_ATOMS: atom_id res chain seq x y z
N MET A 1 -3.74 -17.75 1.05
CA MET A 1 -2.64 -17.54 0.06
C MET A 1 -1.65 -18.71 -0.01
N SER A 2 -1.51 -19.32 -1.19
CA SER A 2 -0.46 -20.32 -1.48
C SER A 2 0.84 -19.64 -1.93
N ILE A 3 2.00 -20.27 -1.67
CA ILE A 3 3.32 -19.80 -2.13
C ILE A 3 3.32 -19.54 -3.64
N LEU A 4 2.62 -20.39 -4.41
CA LEU A 4 2.51 -20.24 -5.86
C LEU A 4 1.79 -18.94 -6.25
N THR A 5 0.75 -18.55 -5.52
CA THR A 5 0.02 -17.30 -5.78
C THR A 5 0.90 -16.08 -5.53
N ALA A 6 1.70 -16.09 -4.46
CA ALA A 6 2.66 -15.03 -4.17
C ALA A 6 3.74 -14.93 -5.27
N PHE A 7 4.30 -16.07 -5.69
CA PHE A 7 5.30 -16.11 -6.75
C PHE A 7 4.77 -15.60 -8.09
N LEU A 8 3.59 -16.06 -8.53
CA LEU A 8 2.99 -15.60 -9.78
C LEU A 8 2.68 -14.10 -9.75
N SER A 9 2.19 -13.60 -8.61
CA SER A 9 1.92 -12.17 -8.43
C SER A 9 3.17 -11.32 -8.56
N LEU A 10 4.32 -11.78 -8.04
CA LEU A 10 5.61 -11.09 -8.17
C LEU A 10 6.09 -11.03 -9.63
N VAL A 11 6.00 -12.16 -10.35
CA VAL A 11 6.41 -12.23 -11.75
C VAL A 11 5.55 -11.30 -12.63
N VAL A 12 4.24 -11.27 -12.38
CA VAL A 12 3.32 -10.39 -13.11
C VAL A 12 3.58 -8.92 -12.79
N GLU A 13 3.83 -8.58 -11.52
CA GLU A 13 4.12 -7.20 -11.13
C GLU A 13 5.41 -6.68 -11.75
N LEU A 14 6.45 -7.52 -11.80
CA LEU A 14 7.71 -7.17 -12.45
C LEU A 14 7.53 -6.87 -13.95
N ALA A 15 6.70 -7.65 -14.64
CA ALA A 15 6.49 -7.51 -16.08
C ALA A 15 5.56 -6.35 -16.44
N VAL A 16 4.44 -6.20 -15.72
CA VAL A 16 3.35 -5.29 -16.08
C VAL A 16 3.39 -3.99 -15.28
N GLY A 17 3.91 -4.04 -14.05
CA GLY A 17 3.72 -2.99 -13.05
C GLY A 17 2.23 -2.77 -12.75
N TYR A 18 1.92 -1.66 -12.08
CA TYR A 18 0.55 -1.24 -11.86
C TYR A 18 0.04 -0.42 -13.06
N PRO A 19 -1.08 -0.80 -13.71
CA PRO A 19 -1.53 -0.09 -14.91
C PRO A 19 -1.90 1.37 -14.64
N ALA A 20 -1.39 2.30 -15.45
CA ALA A 20 -1.62 3.74 -15.27
C ALA A 20 -3.12 4.13 -15.32
N TRP A 21 -3.93 3.43 -16.14
CA TRP A 21 -5.37 3.66 -16.21
C TRP A 21 -6.08 3.24 -14.91
N LEU A 22 -5.60 2.17 -14.25
CA LEU A 22 -6.13 1.68 -13.00
C LEU A 22 -5.75 2.62 -11.85
N PHE A 23 -4.52 3.16 -11.89
CA PHE A 23 -4.09 4.24 -11.01
C PHE A 23 -4.96 5.50 -11.16
N GLY A 24 -5.26 5.92 -12.39
CA GLY A 24 -6.14 7.06 -12.64
C GLY A 24 -7.58 6.84 -12.16
N ALA A 25 -8.09 5.61 -12.23
CA ALA A 25 -9.48 5.30 -11.86
C ALA A 25 -9.70 5.15 -10.35
N ILE A 26 -8.85 4.40 -9.66
CA ILE A 26 -9.06 4.04 -8.25
C ILE A 26 -7.86 4.40 -7.34
N GLY A 27 -6.72 4.77 -7.90
CA GLY A 27 -5.46 4.96 -7.18
C GLY A 27 -4.82 3.64 -6.75
N HIS A 28 -3.55 3.68 -6.34
CA HIS A 28 -2.86 2.49 -5.86
C HIS A 28 -3.37 2.08 -4.47
N PRO A 29 -3.60 0.79 -4.16
CA PRO A 29 -4.03 0.34 -2.84
C PRO A 29 -3.14 0.87 -1.69
N VAL A 30 -1.82 0.96 -1.92
CA VAL A 30 -0.85 1.55 -0.98
C VAL A 30 -1.21 3.01 -0.60
N THR A 31 -1.74 3.80 -1.54
CA THR A 31 -2.18 5.17 -1.24
C THR A 31 -3.40 5.19 -0.32
N TRP A 32 -4.27 4.17 -0.38
CA TRP A 32 -5.43 4.06 0.52
C TRP A 32 -4.99 3.78 1.95
N PHE A 33 -3.96 2.93 2.14
CA PHE A 33 -3.32 2.76 3.45
C PHE A 33 -2.77 4.09 3.97
N GLY A 34 -2.05 4.85 3.13
CA GLY A 34 -1.55 6.18 3.49
C GLY A 34 -2.67 7.15 3.92
N ARG A 35 -3.81 7.15 3.22
CA ARG A 35 -4.99 7.95 3.59
C ARG A 35 -5.61 7.51 4.91
N LEU A 36 -5.74 6.19 5.13
CA LEU A 36 -6.25 5.63 6.39
C LEU A 36 -5.35 6.02 7.56
N ILE A 37 -4.03 5.84 7.42
CA ILE A 37 -3.05 6.24 8.43
C ILE A 37 -3.16 7.73 8.70
N SER A 38 -3.16 8.56 7.67
CA SER A 38 -3.27 10.02 7.81
C SER A 38 -4.57 10.45 8.49
N PHE A 39 -5.69 9.77 8.20
CA PHE A 39 -6.96 10.01 8.85
C PHE A 39 -6.92 9.65 10.34
N LEU A 40 -6.37 8.49 10.68
CA LEU A 40 -6.24 8.02 12.04
C LEU A 40 -5.26 8.89 12.83
N ASP A 41 -4.15 9.29 12.25
CA ASP A 41 -3.17 10.19 12.85
C ASP A 41 -3.83 11.52 13.25
N ARG A 42 -4.51 12.20 12.32
CA ARG A 42 -5.25 13.45 12.63
C ARG A 42 -6.34 13.29 13.69
N ARG A 43 -6.95 12.12 13.82
CA ARG A 43 -8.05 11.85 14.76
C ARG A 43 -7.56 11.40 16.13
N LEU A 44 -6.48 10.62 16.18
CA LEU A 44 -6.06 9.85 17.34
C LEU A 44 -4.75 10.37 17.95
N ASN A 45 -3.87 11.00 17.17
CA ASN A 45 -2.60 11.53 17.63
C ASN A 45 -2.76 13.00 18.06
N ARG A 46 -3.13 13.22 19.34
CA ARG A 46 -3.21 14.57 19.93
C ARG A 46 -2.16 14.74 21.01
N ASP A 47 -1.37 15.80 20.90
CA ASP A 47 -0.31 16.12 21.86
C ASP A 47 -0.84 16.57 23.22
N THR A 48 -2.12 16.96 23.30
CA THR A 48 -2.78 17.37 24.55
C THR A 48 -3.23 16.19 25.42
N ASP A 49 -3.17 14.96 24.91
CA ASP A 49 -3.57 13.78 25.68
C ASP A 49 -2.44 13.29 26.61
N SER A 50 -2.80 12.66 27.72
CA SER A 50 -1.83 11.98 28.58
C SER A 50 -1.17 10.80 27.88
N ASP A 51 0.07 10.46 28.28
CA ASP A 51 0.84 9.35 27.69
C ASP A 51 0.08 8.02 27.65
N ALA A 52 -0.70 7.73 28.70
CA ALA A 52 -1.51 6.52 28.76
C ALA A 52 -2.62 6.51 27.69
N LEU A 53 -3.26 7.65 27.45
CA LEU A 53 -4.30 7.79 26.44
C LEU A 53 -3.71 7.79 25.02
N ARG A 54 -2.57 8.44 24.80
CA ARG A 54 -1.82 8.38 23.53
C ARG A 54 -1.44 6.95 23.17
N ARG A 55 -0.93 6.16 24.12
CA ARG A 55 -0.61 4.74 23.91
C ARG A 55 -1.83 3.93 23.51
N ARG A 56 -2.96 4.07 24.21
CA ARG A 56 -4.21 3.36 23.87
C ARG A 56 -4.70 3.72 22.47
N ARG A 57 -4.69 5.01 22.13
CA ARG A 57 -5.08 5.49 20.80
C ARG A 57 -4.15 4.97 19.70
N GLY A 58 -2.84 4.88 19.95
CA GLY A 58 -1.89 4.24 19.06
C GLY A 58 -2.20 2.75 18.82
N VAL A 59 -2.52 2.01 19.88
CA VAL A 59 -2.96 0.59 19.76
C VAL A 59 -4.23 0.48 18.93
N HIS A 60 -5.23 1.35 19.15
CA HIS A 60 -6.45 1.35 18.35
C HIS A 60 -6.18 1.68 16.88
N ALA A 61 -5.32 2.66 16.60
CA ALA A 61 -4.92 2.99 15.23
C ALA A 61 -4.25 1.79 14.55
N LEU A 62 -3.31 1.13 15.22
CA LEU A 62 -2.63 -0.07 14.73
C LEU A 62 -3.62 -1.20 14.42
N LEU A 63 -4.54 -1.48 15.35
CA LEU A 63 -5.57 -2.50 15.15
C LEU A 63 -6.44 -2.18 13.93
N ILE A 64 -6.82 -0.92 13.71
CA ILE A 64 -7.61 -0.53 12.54
C ILE A 64 -6.81 -0.70 11.25
N ILE A 65 -5.54 -0.26 11.23
CA ILE A 65 -4.65 -0.35 10.06
C ILE A 65 -4.40 -1.81 9.65
N VAL A 66 -4.37 -2.74 10.60
CA VAL A 66 -4.13 -4.17 10.32
C VAL A 66 -5.44 -4.90 10.04
N LEU A 67 -6.42 -4.79 10.93
CA LEU A 67 -7.62 -5.64 10.89
C LEU A 67 -8.56 -5.27 9.75
N VAL A 68 -8.71 -3.97 9.43
CA VAL A 68 -9.64 -3.56 8.37
C VAL A 68 -9.19 -4.07 7.00
N PRO A 69 -7.94 -3.84 6.56
CA PRO A 69 -7.47 -4.36 5.27
C PRO A 69 -7.41 -5.89 5.26
N ALA A 70 -7.01 -6.53 6.37
CA ALA A 70 -7.00 -8.00 6.47
C ALA A 70 -8.40 -8.61 6.33
N ALA A 71 -9.41 -8.02 6.98
CA ALA A 71 -10.79 -8.47 6.88
C ALA A 71 -11.34 -8.31 5.45
N ILE A 72 -11.05 -7.18 4.79
CA ILE A 72 -11.43 -6.94 3.39
C ILE A 72 -10.77 -7.97 2.47
N ALA A 73 -9.45 -8.17 2.60
CA ALA A 73 -8.71 -9.12 1.78
C ALA A 73 -9.22 -10.55 1.97
N PHE A 74 -9.47 -10.96 3.22
CA PHE A 74 -10.02 -12.28 3.54
C PHE A 74 -11.42 -12.48 2.95
N ALA A 75 -12.29 -11.48 3.05
CA ALA A 75 -13.62 -11.53 2.45
C ALA A 75 -13.55 -11.69 0.93
N VAL A 76 -12.70 -10.91 0.26
CA VAL A 76 -12.49 -10.98 -1.20
C VAL A 76 -11.92 -12.35 -1.61
N GLU A 77 -10.89 -12.86 -0.92
CA GLU A 77 -10.31 -14.18 -1.20
C GLU A 77 -11.36 -15.29 -1.04
N THR A 78 -12.18 -15.21 0.02
CA THR A 78 -13.24 -16.18 0.28
C THR A 78 -14.31 -16.15 -0.82
N MET A 79 -14.75 -14.96 -1.23
CA MET A 79 -15.73 -14.81 -2.32
C MET A 79 -15.20 -15.33 -3.66
N LEU A 80 -13.90 -15.12 -3.95
CA LEU A 80 -13.28 -15.57 -5.20
C LEU A 80 -13.00 -17.08 -5.22
N SER A 81 -12.81 -17.71 -4.06
CA SER A 81 -12.48 -19.14 -3.96
C SER A 81 -13.52 -20.07 -4.60
N GLY A 82 -14.79 -19.66 -4.67
CA GLY A 82 -15.86 -20.42 -5.32
C GLY A 82 -15.96 -20.27 -6.84
N ILE A 83 -15.14 -19.42 -7.46
CA ILE A 83 -15.23 -19.10 -8.91
C ILE A 83 -14.20 -19.92 -9.68
N PRO A 84 -14.55 -20.56 -10.81
CA PRO A 84 -13.57 -21.11 -11.74
C PRO A 84 -12.72 -19.94 -12.29
N ALA A 85 -11.42 -19.93 -11.98
CA ALA A 85 -10.46 -18.81 -12.16
C ALA A 85 -10.32 -17.83 -10.97
N GLY A 86 -10.93 -18.10 -9.82
CA GLY A 86 -10.76 -17.31 -8.60
C GLY A 86 -9.31 -17.11 -8.18
N LEU A 87 -8.47 -18.14 -8.34
CA LEU A 87 -7.03 -18.05 -8.06
C LEU A 87 -6.32 -17.02 -8.93
N VAL A 88 -6.67 -16.95 -10.22
CA VAL A 88 -6.07 -16.00 -11.17
C VAL A 88 -6.53 -14.58 -10.85
N LEU A 89 -7.81 -14.38 -10.56
CA LEU A 89 -8.36 -13.08 -10.14
C LEU A 89 -7.71 -12.59 -8.84
N THR A 90 -7.55 -13.47 -7.85
CA THR A 90 -6.84 -13.15 -6.61
C THR A 90 -5.38 -12.78 -6.87
N ALA A 91 -4.68 -13.48 -7.78
CA ALA A 91 -3.31 -13.12 -8.14
C ALA A 91 -3.21 -11.75 -8.83
N ILE A 92 -4.14 -11.42 -9.73
CA ILE A 92 -4.21 -10.10 -10.37
C ILE A 92 -4.46 -9.00 -9.33
N LEU A 93 -5.40 -9.22 -8.41
CA LEU A 93 -5.66 -8.28 -7.31
C LEU A 93 -4.46 -8.14 -6.39
N ALA A 94 -3.81 -9.25 -6.01
CA ALA A 94 -2.61 -9.25 -5.17
C ALA A 94 -1.45 -8.51 -5.83
N THR A 95 -1.36 -8.53 -7.15
CA THR A 95 -0.34 -7.78 -7.92
C THR A 95 -0.39 -6.30 -7.59
N SER A 96 -1.58 -5.73 -7.36
CA SER A 96 -1.74 -4.32 -6.96
C SER A 96 -1.28 -3.98 -5.54
N LEU A 97 -1.05 -4.99 -4.69
CA LEU A 97 -0.47 -4.80 -3.36
C LEU A 97 1.06 -4.91 -3.40
N LEU A 98 1.62 -5.55 -4.43
CA LEU A 98 3.05 -5.59 -4.70
C LEU A 98 3.43 -4.34 -5.50
N SER A 99 4.54 -3.73 -5.14
CA SER A 99 4.99 -2.45 -5.71
C SER A 99 6.50 -2.46 -5.85
N GLN A 100 7.11 -3.52 -6.37
CA GLN A 100 8.56 -3.57 -6.54
C GLN A 100 9.02 -2.56 -7.59
N LYS A 101 8.37 -2.55 -8.75
CA LYS A 101 8.76 -1.68 -9.86
C LYS A 101 8.50 -0.21 -9.53
N SER A 102 7.29 0.10 -9.08
CA SER A 102 6.93 1.48 -8.72
C SER A 102 7.77 2.01 -7.56
N LEU A 103 8.15 1.17 -6.58
CA LEU A 103 9.03 1.60 -5.50
C LEU A 103 10.45 1.86 -5.99
N ALA A 104 10.98 0.99 -6.88
CA ALA A 104 12.28 1.19 -7.49
C ALA A 104 12.34 2.51 -8.28
N GLU A 105 11.33 2.78 -9.12
CA GLU A 105 11.20 4.03 -9.87
C GLU A 105 11.14 5.25 -8.95
N HIS A 106 10.40 5.17 -7.84
CA HIS A 106 10.29 6.28 -6.88
C HIS A 106 11.61 6.56 -6.15
N VAL A 107 12.36 5.52 -5.79
CA VAL A 107 13.66 5.64 -5.12
C VAL A 107 14.72 6.16 -6.09
N GLU A 108 14.71 5.68 -7.34
CA GLU A 108 15.60 6.16 -8.41
C GLU A 108 15.38 7.66 -8.69
N ALA A 109 14.12 8.10 -8.78
CA ALA A 109 13.79 9.52 -8.95
C ALA A 109 14.31 10.41 -7.80
N VAL A 110 14.34 9.89 -6.56
CA VAL A 110 14.91 10.60 -5.41
C VAL A 110 16.44 10.66 -5.51
N ALA A 111 17.09 9.56 -5.92
CA ALA A 111 18.54 9.52 -6.12
C ALA A 111 18.97 10.50 -7.24
N ASP A 112 18.31 10.45 -8.40
CA ASP A 112 18.56 11.36 -9.51
C ASP A 112 18.33 12.82 -9.12
N GLY A 113 17.28 13.08 -8.32
CA GLY A 113 16.98 14.42 -7.81
C GLY A 113 18.07 14.96 -6.88
N LEU A 114 18.67 14.09 -6.05
CA LEU A 114 19.77 14.44 -5.17
C LEU A 114 21.06 14.69 -5.96
N ASP A 115 21.39 13.80 -6.90
CA ASP A 115 22.64 13.86 -7.67
C ASP A 115 22.67 15.05 -8.63
N ASN A 116 21.54 15.37 -9.28
CA ASN A 116 21.47 16.40 -10.30
C ASN A 116 20.96 17.76 -9.79
N GLY A 117 20.21 17.77 -8.69
CA GLY A 117 19.49 18.95 -8.20
C GLY A 117 19.74 19.30 -6.74
N GLY A 118 20.53 18.50 -6.02
CA GLY A 118 20.81 18.69 -4.60
C GLY A 118 19.61 18.42 -3.69
N LEU A 119 19.76 18.79 -2.41
CA LEU A 119 18.83 18.43 -1.34
C LEU A 119 17.39 18.93 -1.56
N ASP A 120 17.20 20.10 -2.17
CA ASP A 120 15.87 20.67 -2.37
C ASP A 120 15.07 19.90 -3.43
N ILE A 121 15.72 19.51 -4.53
CA ILE A 121 15.07 18.69 -5.57
C ILE A 121 14.87 17.25 -5.09
N GLY A 122 15.83 16.68 -4.36
CA GLY A 122 15.65 15.38 -3.71
C GLY A 122 14.43 15.35 -2.77
N ARG A 123 14.23 16.41 -1.96
CA ARG A 123 13.05 16.55 -1.07
C ARG A 123 11.74 16.68 -1.84
N ALA A 124 11.75 17.41 -2.96
CA ALA A 124 10.59 17.52 -3.82
C ALA A 124 10.22 16.16 -4.46
N ALA A 125 11.21 15.34 -4.83
CA ALA A 125 10.99 14.00 -5.38
C ALA A 125 10.34 13.05 -4.36
N VAL A 126 10.70 13.15 -3.07
CA VAL A 126 10.09 12.34 -1.99
C VAL A 126 8.60 12.65 -1.77
N SER A 127 8.15 13.86 -2.13
CA SER A 127 6.78 14.33 -1.87
C SER A 127 5.81 14.13 -3.05
N ARG A 128 6.27 13.53 -4.14
CA ARG A 128 5.41 12.98 -5.21
C ARG A 128 4.90 11.58 -4.84
#